data_AF-A0A6G3S8J7-F1
#
_entry.id   AF-A0A6G3S8J7-F1
#
_cell.length_a   1.000
_cell.length_b   1.000
_cell.length_c   1.000
_cell.angle_alpha   90.00
_cell.angle_beta   90.00
_cell.angle_gamma   90.00
#
_symmetry.space_group_name_H-M   'P 1'
#
loop_
_entity.id
_entity.type
_entity.pdbx_description
1 polymer ?
#
loop_
_entity_poly.entity_id
_entity_poly.type
_entity_poly.pdbx_seq_one_letter_code
_entity_poly.pdbx_strand_id
1 'polypeptide(L)'
;MTSPGTATLTRRAVRGASALRGGRFWRPTPFFVFGGLFWLVMTLAYWRVPMCCDFGQHAAVVERLKASLLHPRHPMADLPGTGSPYYSPYALAQGLFARLSGLAGWEVVKLAGPLNLLVLLTGLNRFVRTLTSRQWAPVLALAAMTLLWGTRAAWWSGYLGLMSMTGNLGYPSTFAIGLALWAWAWAGLLRRASAWWSYAGLGALIGVILLVHPISSVAAVTGVAALALRTPGARWAASL
;
A
#
# COMPACT_ATOMS: atom_id res chain seq x y z
N MET A 1 -12.34 33.09 -72.10
CA MET A 1 -13.00 33.44 -70.83
C MET A 1 -13.97 32.32 -70.46
N THR A 2 -13.55 31.39 -69.60
CA THR A 2 -14.42 30.39 -68.96
C THR A 2 -13.78 30.01 -67.63
N SER A 3 -14.46 30.35 -66.53
CA SER A 3 -14.02 30.15 -65.15
C SER A 3 -14.20 28.68 -64.72
N PRO A 4 -13.27 28.05 -63.98
CA PRO A 4 -13.50 26.72 -63.41
C PRO A 4 -14.36 26.83 -62.14
N GLY A 5 -15.51 26.15 -62.15
CA GLY A 5 -16.40 26.05 -61.00
C GLY A 5 -15.77 25.25 -59.85
N THR A 6 -15.68 25.90 -58.68
CA THR A 6 -15.25 25.30 -57.42
C THR A 6 -16.34 24.35 -56.90
N ALA A 7 -16.18 23.05 -57.14
CA ALA A 7 -17.02 22.03 -56.53
C ALA A 7 -16.62 21.88 -55.05
N THR A 8 -17.44 22.41 -54.15
CA THR A 8 -17.32 22.23 -52.70
C THR A 8 -17.71 20.79 -52.33
N LEU A 9 -16.70 19.93 -52.13
CA LEU A 9 -16.86 18.60 -51.54
C LEU A 9 -17.34 18.74 -50.08
N THR A 10 -18.65 18.68 -49.88
CA THR A 10 -19.25 18.56 -48.56
C THR A 10 -19.00 17.16 -48.02
N ARG A 11 -18.02 17.03 -47.11
CA ARG A 11 -17.77 15.80 -46.37
C ARG A 11 -18.99 15.48 -45.50
N ARG A 12 -19.83 14.53 -45.95
CA ARG A 12 -20.95 14.02 -45.17
C ARG A 12 -20.39 13.29 -43.95
N ALA A 13 -20.51 13.89 -42.77
CA ALA A 13 -20.14 13.25 -41.53
C ALA A 13 -21.06 12.04 -41.30
N VAL A 14 -20.55 10.84 -41.55
CA VAL A 14 -21.21 9.60 -41.15
C VAL A 14 -21.18 9.56 -39.62
N ARG A 15 -22.27 10.04 -39.00
CA ARG A 15 -22.53 9.84 -37.57
C ARG A 15 -22.85 8.37 -37.38
N GLY A 16 -21.81 7.57 -37.18
CA GLY A 16 -21.92 6.18 -36.71
C GLY A 16 -22.49 6.16 -35.29
N ALA A 17 -23.82 6.20 -35.20
CA ALA A 17 -24.56 5.94 -33.99
C ALA A 17 -24.71 4.43 -33.80
N SER A 18 -23.76 3.80 -33.11
CA SER A 18 -23.96 2.50 -32.45
C SER A 18 -22.75 2.11 -31.60
N ALA A 19 -22.72 2.61 -30.36
CA ALA A 19 -22.07 1.93 -29.24
C ALA A 19 -22.89 2.18 -27.96
N LEU A 20 -24.18 1.86 -28.03
CA LEU A 20 -25.00 1.71 -26.84
C LEU A 20 -24.69 0.35 -26.20
N ARG A 21 -24.23 0.41 -24.94
CA ARG A 21 -24.25 -0.66 -23.92
C ARG A 21 -23.62 -2.00 -24.29
N GLY A 22 -22.31 -2.08 -24.13
CA GLY A 22 -21.68 -3.28 -23.58
C GLY A 22 -21.38 -3.02 -22.11
N GLY A 23 -22.19 -3.55 -21.19
CA GLY A 23 -21.89 -3.51 -19.77
C GLY A 23 -20.45 -3.99 -19.56
N ARG A 24 -19.60 -3.12 -19.02
CA ARG A 24 -18.21 -3.44 -18.73
C ARG A 24 -18.23 -4.42 -17.56
N PHE A 25 -18.47 -5.69 -17.86
CA PHE A 25 -18.22 -6.77 -16.93
C PHE A 25 -16.79 -6.57 -16.44
N TRP A 26 -16.66 -6.23 -15.16
CA TRP A 26 -15.39 -6.11 -14.48
C TRP A 26 -14.73 -7.47 -14.55
N ARG A 27 -13.94 -7.74 -15.59
CA ARG A 27 -13.10 -8.93 -15.63
C ARG A 27 -12.04 -8.72 -14.56
N PRO A 28 -12.02 -9.52 -13.48
CA PRO A 28 -11.02 -9.36 -12.44
C PRO A 28 -9.64 -9.59 -13.09
N THR A 29 -8.71 -8.68 -12.83
CA THR A 29 -7.32 -8.88 -13.28
C THR A 29 -6.73 -10.10 -12.56
N PRO A 30 -5.69 -10.74 -13.12
CA PRO A 30 -5.01 -11.85 -12.44
C PRO A 30 -4.62 -11.49 -11.00
N PHE A 31 -4.16 -10.25 -10.76
CA PHE A 31 -3.81 -9.81 -9.41
C PHE A 31 -4.99 -9.75 -8.44
N PHE A 32 -6.20 -9.40 -8.87
CA PHE A 32 -7.36 -9.44 -7.97
C PHE A 32 -7.67 -10.88 -7.53
N VAL A 33 -7.53 -11.85 -8.43
CA VAL A 33 -7.76 -13.27 -8.12
C VAL A 33 -6.64 -13.82 -7.23
N PHE A 34 -5.39 -13.77 -7.69
CA PHE A 34 -4.25 -14.34 -6.95
C PHE A 34 -3.90 -13.55 -5.70
N GLY A 35 -4.01 -12.21 -5.74
CA GLY A 35 -3.83 -11.37 -4.56
C GLY A 35 -4.96 -11.54 -3.55
N GLY A 36 -6.20 -11.73 -3.99
CA GLY A 36 -7.33 -12.06 -3.11
C GLY A 36 -7.19 -13.43 -2.45
N LEU A 37 -6.78 -14.44 -3.22
CA LEU A 37 -6.46 -15.77 -2.70
C LEU A 37 -5.31 -15.72 -1.70
N PHE A 38 -4.23 -14.99 -2.03
CA PHE A 38 -3.10 -14.79 -1.13
C PHE A 38 -3.53 -14.07 0.16
N TRP A 39 -4.34 -13.02 0.03
CA TRP A 39 -4.90 -12.31 1.18
C TRP A 39 -5.68 -13.25 2.10
N LEU A 40 -6.57 -14.06 1.53
CA LEU A 40 -7.38 -15.01 2.28
C LEU A 40 -6.50 -16.06 2.99
N VAL A 41 -5.65 -16.76 2.24
CA VAL A 41 -4.79 -17.83 2.77
C VAL A 41 -3.86 -17.29 3.86
N MET A 42 -3.21 -16.16 3.60
CA MET A 42 -2.27 -15.58 4.57
C MET A 42 -2.98 -15.03 5.80
N THR A 43 -4.19 -14.47 5.65
CA THR A 43 -5.02 -14.05 6.80
C THR A 43 -5.38 -15.25 7.67
N LEU A 44 -5.85 -16.34 7.06
CA LEU A 44 -6.18 -17.57 7.77
C LEU A 44 -4.94 -18.14 8.48
N ALA A 45 -3.80 -18.19 7.80
CA ALA A 45 -2.54 -18.65 8.38
C ALA A 45 -2.12 -17.78 9.58
N TYR A 46 -2.15 -16.45 9.44
CA TYR A 46 -1.85 -15.51 10.53
C TYR A 46 -2.78 -15.66 11.72
N TRP A 47 -4.05 -15.99 11.51
CA TRP A 47 -4.99 -16.24 12.61
C TRP A 47 -4.75 -17.58 13.31
N ARG A 48 -4.21 -18.58 12.61
CA ARG A 48 -3.87 -19.88 13.18
C ARG A 48 -2.56 -19.87 13.97
N VAL A 49 -1.63 -18.98 13.66
CA VAL A 49 -0.34 -18.91 14.36
C VAL A 49 -0.50 -18.24 15.74
N PRO A 50 0.03 -18.86 16.81
CA PRO A 50 0.01 -18.28 18.15
C PRO A 50 0.67 -16.91 18.21
N MET A 51 0.18 -16.05 19.10
CA MET A 51 0.78 -14.76 19.38
C MET A 51 2.19 -14.96 19.97
N CYS A 52 3.19 -14.27 19.43
CA CYS A 52 4.57 -14.39 19.89
C CYS A 52 5.31 -13.04 19.77
N CYS A 53 6.54 -13.00 20.29
CA CYS A 53 7.46 -11.86 20.14
C CYS A 53 6.81 -10.52 20.61
N ASP A 54 6.87 -9.50 19.77
CA ASP A 54 6.41 -8.13 20.08
C ASP A 54 4.87 -7.97 20.06
N PHE A 55 4.12 -9.04 19.78
CA PHE A 55 2.67 -8.97 19.70
C PHE A 55 2.04 -8.42 20.99
N GLY A 56 2.48 -8.93 22.15
CA GLY A 56 1.99 -8.47 23.46
C GLY A 56 2.28 -6.99 23.71
N GLN A 57 3.44 -6.51 23.25
CA GLN A 57 3.83 -5.11 23.34
C GLN A 57 2.89 -4.22 22.51
N HIS A 58 2.57 -4.61 21.27
CA HIS A 58 1.61 -3.88 20.44
C HIS A 58 0.19 -3.91 21.01
N ALA A 59 -0.24 -5.06 21.57
CA ALA A 59 -1.54 -5.16 22.25
C ALA A 59 -1.61 -4.22 23.46
N ALA A 60 -0.54 -4.16 24.27
CA ALA A 60 -0.47 -3.26 25.42
C ALA A 60 -0.57 -1.78 25.02
N VAL A 61 0.09 -1.37 23.93
CA VAL A 61 -0.03 -0.01 23.37
C VAL A 61 -1.49 0.34 23.07
N VAL A 62 -2.21 -0.56 22.42
CA VAL A 62 -3.63 -0.35 22.09
C VAL A 62 -4.47 -0.26 23.37
N GLU A 63 -4.23 -1.12 24.37
CA GLU A 63 -4.93 -1.04 25.66
C GLU A 63 -4.67 0.28 26.41
N ARG A 64 -3.42 0.76 26.42
CA ARG A 64 -3.10 2.05 27.05
C ARG A 64 -3.82 3.21 26.38
N LEU A 65 -3.88 3.21 25.04
CA LEU A 65 -4.58 4.23 24.27
C LEU A 65 -6.10 4.13 24.40
N LYS A 66 -6.64 2.91 24.47
CA LYS A 66 -8.05 2.66 24.75
C LYS A 66 -8.46 3.29 26.07
N ALA A 67 -7.63 3.16 27.11
CA ALA A 67 -7.86 3.74 28.43
C ALA A 67 -7.71 5.27 28.44
N SER A 68 -6.67 5.82 27.79
CA SER A 68 -6.44 7.26 27.70
C SER A 68 -5.68 7.63 26.43
N LEU A 69 -6.34 8.35 25.51
CA LEU A 69 -5.74 8.74 24.23
C LEU A 69 -4.70 9.84 24.37
N LEU A 70 -4.93 10.81 25.25
CA LEU A 70 -4.07 12.00 25.42
C LEU A 70 -2.93 11.77 26.41
N HIS A 71 -3.17 10.95 27.44
CA HIS A 71 -2.21 10.68 28.50
C HIS A 71 -2.10 9.16 28.75
N PRO A 72 -1.68 8.37 27.75
CA PRO A 72 -1.49 6.93 27.94
C PRO A 72 -0.29 6.66 28.88
N ARG A 73 -0.33 5.54 29.61
CA ARG A 73 0.83 5.05 30.39
C ARG A 73 1.87 4.39 29.50
N HIS A 74 3.08 4.14 29.99
CA HIS A 74 4.06 3.36 29.23
C HIS A 74 3.54 1.92 28.99
N PRO A 75 3.65 1.36 27.78
CA PRO A 75 3.05 0.06 27.46
C PRO A 75 3.70 -1.11 28.21
N MET A 76 4.97 -0.97 28.63
CA MET A 76 5.76 -2.05 29.24
C MET A 76 6.28 -1.77 30.65
N ALA A 77 6.11 -0.56 31.17
CA ALA A 77 6.64 -0.16 32.47
C ALA A 77 5.59 0.65 33.23
N ASP A 78 5.65 0.66 34.55
CA ASP A 78 4.74 1.47 35.36
C ASP A 78 5.23 2.93 35.44
N LEU A 79 5.19 3.61 34.30
CA LEU A 79 5.65 4.99 34.11
C LEU A 79 4.66 5.74 33.19
N PRO A 80 4.70 7.09 33.15
CA PRO A 80 4.00 7.86 32.13
C PRO A 80 4.41 7.44 30.70
N GLY A 81 3.50 7.52 29.73
CA GLY A 81 3.77 7.08 28.36
C GLY A 81 4.55 8.07 27.49
N THR A 82 4.81 9.27 27.98
CA THR A 82 5.56 10.32 27.26
C THR A 82 6.92 9.80 26.80
N GLY A 83 7.24 9.98 25.52
CA GLY A 83 8.50 9.53 24.93
C GLY A 83 8.56 8.06 24.54
N SER A 84 7.48 7.27 24.75
CA SER A 84 7.46 5.89 24.26
C SER A 84 7.48 5.86 22.72
N PRO A 85 8.42 5.12 22.08
CA PRO A 85 8.51 5.05 20.62
C PRO A 85 7.36 4.26 19.98
N TYR A 86 6.52 3.63 20.79
CA TYR A 86 5.42 2.78 20.33
C TYR A 86 4.11 3.55 20.09
N TYR A 87 4.02 4.81 20.55
CA TYR A 87 2.89 5.67 20.23
C TYR A 87 3.11 6.32 18.88
N SER A 88 2.23 5.96 17.93
CA SER A 88 2.23 6.45 16.56
C SER A 88 0.81 6.82 16.12
N PRO A 89 0.64 7.57 15.03
CA PRO A 89 -0.69 7.82 14.45
C PRO A 89 -1.47 6.53 14.14
N TYR A 90 -0.77 5.46 13.76
CA TYR A 90 -1.38 4.15 13.53
C TYR A 90 -1.88 3.51 14.83
N ALA A 91 -1.07 3.52 15.89
CA ALA A 91 -1.47 3.04 17.20
C ALA A 91 -2.64 3.85 17.78
N LEU A 92 -2.64 5.18 17.57
CA LEU A 92 -3.77 6.05 17.96
C LEU A 92 -5.07 5.65 17.27
N ALA A 93 -5.03 5.37 15.98
CA ALA A 93 -6.20 4.86 15.24
C ALA A 93 -6.69 3.52 15.80
N GLN A 94 -5.76 2.60 16.12
CA GLN A 94 -6.09 1.31 16.75
C GLN A 94 -6.71 1.49 18.15
N GLY A 95 -6.15 2.35 18.99
CA GLY A 95 -6.67 2.64 20.33
C GLY A 95 -8.05 3.30 20.29
N LEU A 96 -8.28 4.23 19.37
CA LEU A 96 -9.59 4.83 19.14
C LEU A 96 -10.60 3.77 18.68
N PHE A 97 -10.21 2.91 17.74
CA PHE A 97 -11.05 1.80 17.28
C PHE A 97 -11.39 0.83 18.43
N ALA A 98 -10.41 0.48 19.26
CA ALA A 98 -10.62 -0.36 20.45
C ALA A 98 -11.60 0.28 21.44
N ARG A 99 -11.50 1.61 21.62
CA ARG A 99 -12.39 2.37 22.50
C ARG A 99 -13.83 2.43 21.99
N LEU A 100 -14.02 2.57 20.67
CA LEU A 100 -15.34 2.63 20.05
C LEU A 100 -16.01 1.26 19.94
N SER A 101 -15.23 0.21 19.70
CA SER A 101 -15.75 -1.16 19.52
C SER A 101 -15.84 -1.96 20.83
N GLY A 102 -15.13 -1.54 21.87
CA GLY A 102 -15.00 -2.30 23.12
C GLY A 102 -13.96 -3.44 23.06
N LEU A 103 -13.39 -3.74 21.88
CA LEU A 103 -12.42 -4.81 21.67
C LEU A 103 -11.15 -4.62 22.51
N ALA A 104 -10.56 -5.73 22.93
CA ALA A 104 -9.26 -5.77 23.58
C ALA A 104 -8.14 -5.46 22.57
N GLY A 105 -7.00 -4.97 23.06
CA GLY A 105 -5.87 -4.56 22.23
C GLY A 105 -5.32 -5.71 21.39
N TRP A 106 -5.28 -6.93 21.94
CA TRP A 106 -4.85 -8.11 21.20
C TRP A 106 -5.80 -8.45 20.03
N GLU A 107 -7.11 -8.27 20.21
CA GLU A 107 -8.11 -8.48 19.16
C GLU A 107 -7.90 -7.47 18.04
N VAL A 108 -7.70 -6.20 18.40
CA VAL A 108 -7.43 -5.13 17.42
C VAL A 108 -6.14 -5.39 16.64
N VAL A 109 -5.07 -5.89 17.28
CA VAL A 109 -3.82 -6.24 16.58
C VAL A 109 -4.02 -7.50 15.70
N LYS A 110 -4.82 -8.48 16.10
CA LYS A 110 -5.21 -9.61 15.22
C LYS A 110 -6.06 -9.17 14.04
N LEU A 111 -6.96 -8.21 14.21
CA LEU A 111 -7.77 -7.65 13.11
C LEU A 111 -6.94 -6.76 12.18
N ALA A 112 -5.92 -6.08 12.71
CA ALA A 112 -5.02 -5.24 11.95
C ALA A 112 -4.22 -6.01 10.90
N GLY A 113 -3.93 -7.30 11.12
CA GLY A 113 -3.19 -8.13 10.17
C GLY A 113 -3.79 -8.18 8.76
N PRO A 114 -5.03 -8.66 8.58
CA PRO A 114 -5.70 -8.62 7.29
C PRO A 114 -5.80 -7.22 6.67
N LEU A 115 -6.01 -6.17 7.48
CA LEU A 115 -6.05 -4.79 6.98
C LEU A 115 -4.70 -4.34 6.43
N ASN A 116 -3.63 -4.57 7.19
CA ASN A 116 -2.27 -4.23 6.77
C ASN A 116 -1.89 -4.99 5.50
N LEU A 117 -2.32 -6.26 5.38
CA LEU A 117 -2.11 -7.04 4.16
C LEU A 117 -2.83 -6.43 2.95
N LEU A 118 -4.05 -5.92 3.10
CA LEU A 118 -4.72 -5.22 2.00
C LEU A 118 -3.96 -3.97 1.58
N VAL A 119 -3.48 -3.18 2.53
CA VAL A 119 -2.68 -1.97 2.25
C VAL A 119 -1.41 -2.34 1.49
N LEU A 120 -0.72 -3.40 1.92
CA LEU A 120 0.46 -3.94 1.24
C LEU A 120 0.15 -4.40 -0.20
N LEU A 121 -0.87 -5.25 -0.38
CA LEU A 121 -1.20 -5.81 -1.70
C LEU A 121 -1.68 -4.73 -2.68
N THR A 122 -2.48 -3.79 -2.21
CA THR A 122 -2.95 -2.68 -3.05
C THR A 122 -1.82 -1.72 -3.40
N GLY A 123 -0.91 -1.44 -2.47
CA GLY A 123 0.29 -0.63 -2.70
C GLY A 123 1.21 -1.29 -3.72
N LEU A 124 1.49 -2.59 -3.54
CA LEU A 124 2.31 -3.39 -4.46
C LEU A 124 1.75 -3.35 -5.87
N ASN A 125 0.46 -3.65 -6.03
CA ASN A 125 -0.20 -3.62 -7.33
C ASN A 125 -0.09 -2.24 -7.98
N ARG A 126 -0.43 -1.18 -7.26
CA ARG A 126 -0.37 0.18 -7.80
C ARG A 126 1.04 0.54 -8.22
N PHE A 127 2.03 0.26 -7.38
CA PHE A 127 3.43 0.55 -7.69
C PHE A 127 3.90 -0.20 -8.93
N VAL A 128 3.71 -1.52 -9.00
CA VAL A 128 4.16 -2.32 -10.15
C VAL A 128 3.48 -1.87 -11.44
N ARG A 129 2.20 -1.47 -11.38
CA ARG A 129 1.46 -0.91 -12.53
C ARG A 129 1.96 0.45 -13.00
N THR A 130 2.72 1.18 -12.18
CA THR A 130 3.45 2.38 -12.65
C THR A 130 4.68 2.03 -13.49
N LEU A 131 5.25 0.83 -13.30
CA LEU A 131 6.46 0.39 -13.98
C LEU A 131 6.18 -0.38 -15.28
N THR A 132 5.02 -1.05 -15.36
CA THR A 132 4.66 -1.86 -16.54
C THR A 132 3.14 -1.98 -16.74
N SER A 133 2.72 -2.11 -17.99
CA SER A 133 1.33 -2.37 -18.39
C SER A 133 0.95 -3.86 -18.36
N ARG A 134 1.92 -4.78 -18.16
CA ARG A 134 1.68 -6.23 -18.14
C ARG A 134 0.80 -6.63 -16.95
N GLN A 135 -0.24 -7.42 -17.21
CA GLN A 135 -1.26 -7.77 -16.20
C GLN A 135 -0.76 -8.76 -15.14
N TRP A 136 0.19 -9.63 -15.49
CA TRP A 136 0.77 -10.62 -14.59
C TRP A 136 1.93 -10.10 -13.73
N ALA A 137 2.49 -8.92 -14.06
CA ALA A 137 3.66 -8.40 -13.35
C ALA A 137 3.42 -8.20 -11.84
N PRO A 138 2.28 -7.69 -11.36
CA PRO A 138 2.00 -7.61 -9.92
C PRO A 138 1.96 -8.97 -9.21
N VAL A 139 1.49 -10.02 -9.90
CA VAL A 139 1.45 -11.39 -9.35
C VAL A 139 2.86 -11.94 -9.19
N LEU A 140 3.70 -11.77 -10.21
CA LEU A 140 5.11 -12.17 -10.16
C LEU A 140 5.88 -11.35 -9.12
N ALA A 141 5.58 -10.06 -8.97
CA ALA A 141 6.17 -9.21 -7.94
C ALA A 141 5.79 -9.68 -6.52
N LEU A 142 4.53 -10.10 -6.31
CA LEU A 142 4.09 -10.67 -5.04
C LEU A 142 4.82 -11.99 -4.74
N ALA A 143 4.93 -12.88 -5.73
CA ALA A 143 5.68 -14.12 -5.60
C ALA A 143 7.16 -13.85 -5.28
N ALA A 144 7.81 -12.94 -6.02
CA ALA A 144 9.20 -12.57 -5.78
C ALA A 144 9.41 -11.96 -4.39
N MET A 145 8.55 -11.02 -3.99
CA MET A 145 8.61 -10.35 -2.68
C MET A 145 8.50 -11.33 -1.52
N THR A 146 7.74 -12.43 -1.68
CA THR A 146 7.43 -13.36 -0.59
C THR A 146 8.31 -14.61 -0.59
N LEU A 147 8.92 -14.97 -1.73
CA LEU A 147 9.69 -16.21 -1.90
C LEU A 147 11.20 -16.00 -1.98
N LEU A 148 11.68 -14.85 -2.47
CA LEU A 148 13.13 -14.63 -2.68
C LEU A 148 13.92 -14.42 -1.38
N TRP A 149 13.25 -14.26 -0.25
CA TRP A 149 13.86 -14.29 1.09
C TRP A 149 14.15 -15.71 1.59
N GLY A 150 13.76 -16.74 0.84
CA GLY A 150 13.73 -18.13 1.27
C GLY A 150 12.43 -18.50 1.99
N THR A 151 12.31 -19.77 2.37
CA THR A 151 11.09 -20.32 3.00
C THR A 151 11.18 -20.40 4.52
N ARG A 152 12.33 -20.10 5.11
CA ARG A 152 12.51 -20.12 6.58
C ARG A 152 11.96 -18.83 7.20
N ALA A 153 11.41 -18.94 8.40
CA ALA A 153 10.99 -17.77 9.16
C ALA A 153 12.21 -16.94 9.57
N ALA A 154 12.21 -15.68 9.15
CA ALA A 154 13.08 -14.66 9.71
C ALA A 154 12.28 -13.83 10.73
N TRP A 155 12.75 -13.78 11.97
CA TRP A 155 12.08 -13.10 13.09
C TRP A 155 12.46 -11.63 13.16
N TRP A 156 12.11 -10.86 12.12
CA TRP A 156 12.18 -9.40 12.14
C TRP A 156 10.90 -8.81 11.56
N SER A 157 10.35 -7.80 12.24
CA SER A 157 8.99 -7.28 12.02
C SER A 157 8.74 -6.79 10.59
N GLY A 158 9.78 -6.39 9.85
CA GLY A 158 9.68 -5.94 8.46
C GLY A 158 9.84 -7.02 7.39
N TYR A 159 10.06 -8.30 7.74
CA TYR A 159 10.17 -9.36 6.73
C TYR A 159 8.81 -9.70 6.12
N LEU A 160 8.77 -9.66 4.79
CA LEU A 160 7.62 -10.03 3.97
C LEU A 160 7.73 -11.45 3.37
N GLY A 161 8.63 -12.28 3.90
CA GLY A 161 8.70 -13.70 3.53
C GLY A 161 7.46 -14.45 4.00
N LEU A 162 7.05 -15.49 3.26
CA LEU A 162 5.80 -16.24 3.52
C LEU A 162 5.64 -16.63 5.00
N MET A 163 6.66 -17.26 5.59
CA MET A 163 6.60 -17.73 6.97
C MET A 163 6.65 -16.58 7.97
N SER A 164 7.46 -15.54 7.74
CA SER A 164 7.54 -14.37 8.62
C SER A 164 6.22 -13.61 8.69
N MET A 165 5.49 -13.49 7.58
CA MET A 165 4.20 -12.81 7.55
C MET A 165 3.15 -13.48 8.44
N THR A 166 3.26 -14.79 8.69
CA THR A 166 2.33 -15.48 9.61
C THR A 166 2.42 -15.00 11.05
N GLY A 167 3.50 -14.31 11.45
CA GLY A 167 3.64 -13.67 12.77
C GLY A 167 3.55 -12.14 12.72
N ASN A 168 3.99 -11.51 11.62
CA ASN A 168 4.24 -10.06 11.58
C ASN A 168 3.12 -9.21 10.98
N LEU A 169 2.06 -9.80 10.42
CA LEU A 169 1.04 -9.03 9.68
C LEU A 169 0.39 -7.92 10.52
N GLY A 170 0.14 -8.17 11.82
CA GLY A 170 -0.45 -7.19 12.72
C GLY A 170 0.47 -6.02 13.09
N TYR A 171 1.75 -6.07 12.73
CA TYR A 171 2.73 -5.08 13.17
C TYR A 171 2.69 -3.80 12.32
N PRO A 172 3.01 -2.64 12.94
CA PRO A 172 3.06 -1.36 12.23
C PRO A 172 3.99 -1.34 11.01
N SER A 173 5.05 -2.15 11.02
CA SER A 173 5.99 -2.34 9.92
C SER A 173 5.30 -2.78 8.62
N THR A 174 4.40 -3.76 8.67
CA THR A 174 3.67 -4.27 7.49
C THR A 174 2.82 -3.16 6.87
N PHE A 175 2.11 -2.40 7.71
CA PHE A 175 1.32 -1.25 7.28
C PHE A 175 2.20 -0.17 6.64
N ALA A 176 3.32 0.19 7.30
CA ALA A 176 4.25 1.19 6.82
C ALA A 176 4.90 0.82 5.48
N ILE A 177 5.26 -0.46 5.27
CA ILE A 177 5.78 -0.94 3.99
C ILE A 177 4.70 -0.86 2.89
N GLY A 178 3.46 -1.21 3.21
CA GLY A 178 2.34 -1.02 2.29
C GLY A 178 2.17 0.45 1.87
N LEU A 179 2.20 1.36 2.84
CA LEU A 179 2.18 2.80 2.58
C LEU A 179 3.39 3.29 1.77
N ALA A 180 4.58 2.73 1.98
CA ALA A 180 5.76 3.04 1.18
C ALA A 180 5.56 2.69 -0.30
N LEU A 181 4.97 1.53 -0.60
CA LEU A 181 4.62 1.14 -1.98
C LEU A 181 3.57 2.09 -2.58
N TRP A 182 2.60 2.54 -1.78
CA TRP A 182 1.66 3.59 -2.19
C TRP A 182 2.37 4.92 -2.48
N ALA A 183 3.32 5.33 -1.66
CA ALA A 183 4.12 6.53 -1.87
C ALA A 183 4.91 6.47 -3.17
N TRP A 184 5.53 5.32 -3.47
CA TRP A 184 6.24 5.09 -4.72
C TRP A 184 5.29 5.11 -5.93
N ALA A 185 4.12 4.48 -5.82
CA ALA A 185 3.11 4.54 -6.87
C ALA A 185 2.67 6.00 -7.14
N TRP A 186 2.45 6.78 -6.08
CA TRP A 186 2.08 8.19 -6.19
C TRP A 186 3.19 9.01 -6.82
N ALA A 187 4.44 8.87 -6.35
CA ALA A 187 5.59 9.55 -6.94
C ALA A 187 5.75 9.26 -8.45
N GLY A 188 5.51 8.02 -8.88
CA GLY A 188 5.49 7.65 -10.30
C GLY A 188 4.42 8.38 -11.13
N LEU A 189 3.28 8.72 -10.53
CA LEU A 189 2.20 9.48 -11.18
C LEU A 189 2.50 10.98 -11.26
N LEU A 190 3.12 11.56 -10.24
CA LEU A 190 3.44 13.01 -10.18
C LEU A 190 4.30 13.47 -11.36
N ARG A 191 5.09 12.57 -11.94
CA ARG A 191 5.93 12.82 -13.12
C ARG A 191 5.15 13.23 -14.39
N ARG A 192 3.85 12.96 -14.47
CA ARG A 192 3.06 13.17 -15.70
C ARG A 192 2.46 14.57 -15.81
N ALA A 193 2.21 15.22 -14.68
CA ALA A 193 1.83 16.61 -14.45
C ALA A 193 1.21 16.64 -13.04
N SER A 194 1.64 17.57 -12.19
CA SER A 194 1.02 17.68 -10.88
C SER A 194 1.13 19.09 -10.33
N ALA A 195 0.08 19.49 -9.62
CA ALA A 195 0.10 20.66 -8.78
C ALA A 195 0.87 20.43 -7.48
N TRP A 196 1.21 21.53 -6.80
CA TRP A 196 2.02 21.57 -5.58
C TRP A 196 1.40 20.78 -4.41
N TRP A 197 0.07 20.76 -4.29
CA TRP A 197 -0.63 20.06 -3.19
C TRP A 197 -0.41 18.55 -3.23
N SER A 198 -0.15 17.96 -4.40
CA SER A 198 0.14 16.53 -4.49
C SER A 198 1.52 16.19 -3.92
N TYR A 199 2.48 17.12 -3.99
CA TYR A 199 3.77 16.98 -3.31
C TYR A 199 3.63 17.13 -1.80
N ALA A 200 2.77 18.07 -1.35
CA ALA A 200 2.42 18.18 0.07
C ALA A 200 1.76 16.89 0.59
N GLY A 201 0.82 16.31 -0.17
CA GLY A 201 0.19 15.03 0.16
C GLY A 201 1.19 13.86 0.21
N LEU A 202 2.14 13.80 -0.72
CA LEU A 202 3.22 12.81 -0.68
C LEU A 202 4.13 13.01 0.54
N GLY A 203 4.49 14.25 0.86
CA GLY A 203 5.27 14.60 2.06
C GLY A 203 4.54 14.21 3.35
N ALA A 204 3.23 14.47 3.44
CA ALA A 204 2.40 14.05 4.56
C ALA A 204 2.36 12.52 4.70
N LEU A 205 2.21 11.79 3.59
CA LEU A 205 2.28 10.32 3.59
C LEU A 205 3.63 9.80 4.09
N ILE A 206 4.74 10.40 3.65
CA ILE A 206 6.09 10.05 4.15
C ILE A 206 6.20 10.36 5.64
N GLY A 207 5.67 11.49 6.10
CA GLY A 207 5.62 11.85 7.53
C GLY A 207 4.84 10.83 8.35
N VAL A 208 3.69 10.36 7.86
CA VAL A 208 2.93 9.28 8.49
C VAL A 208 3.77 8.00 8.57
N ILE A 209 4.43 7.59 7.48
CA ILE A 209 5.30 6.40 7.47
C ILE A 209 6.42 6.53 8.51
N LEU A 210 7.07 7.70 8.60
CA LEU A 210 8.13 8.00 9.57
C LEU A 210 7.63 7.85 11.01
N LEU A 211 6.46 8.43 11.31
CA LEU A 211 5.87 8.35 12.64
C LEU A 211 5.36 6.95 13.01
N VAL A 212 5.02 6.13 12.03
CA VAL A 212 4.56 4.74 12.25
C VAL A 212 5.73 3.79 12.40
N HIS A 213 6.73 3.88 11.52
CA HIS A 213 7.85 2.96 11.48
C HIS A 213 9.08 3.62 10.81
N PRO A 214 10.00 4.23 11.60
CA PRO A 214 11.10 5.03 11.07
C PRO A 214 12.03 4.29 10.10
N ILE A 215 12.29 3.00 10.33
CA ILE A 215 13.13 2.21 9.42
C ILE A 215 12.46 2.02 8.05
N SER A 216 11.14 1.87 8.00
CA SER A 216 10.41 1.78 6.73
C SER A 216 10.32 3.12 6.00
N SER A 217 10.39 4.25 6.71
CA SER A 217 10.41 5.55 6.04
C SER A 217 11.70 5.81 5.28
N VAL A 218 12.83 5.24 5.72
CA VAL A 218 14.08 5.30 4.95
C VAL A 218 13.86 4.68 3.56
N ALA A 219 13.30 3.47 3.50
CA ALA A 219 12.96 2.82 2.23
C ALA A 219 11.96 3.67 1.42
N ALA A 220 10.92 4.20 2.07
CA ALA A 220 9.93 5.05 1.41
C ALA A 220 10.59 6.26 0.70
N VAL A 221 11.42 7.01 1.42
CA VAL A 221 12.13 8.18 0.88
C VAL A 221 13.11 7.78 -0.23
N THR A 222 13.89 6.72 -0.04
CA THR A 222 14.84 6.23 -1.06
C THR A 222 14.13 5.88 -2.36
N GLY A 223 13.00 5.16 -2.32
CA GLY A 223 12.26 4.82 -3.52
C GLY A 223 11.57 6.02 -4.17
N VAL A 224 11.05 6.98 -3.39
CA VAL A 224 10.54 8.25 -3.95
C VAL A 224 11.65 9.02 -4.66
N ALA A 225 12.82 9.15 -4.04
CA ALA A 225 13.98 9.82 -4.64
C ALA A 225 14.44 9.11 -5.93
N ALA A 226 14.54 7.78 -5.91
CA ALA A 226 14.91 7.00 -7.10
C ALA A 226 13.92 7.22 -8.26
N LEU A 227 12.62 7.31 -7.97
CA LEU A 227 11.60 7.58 -8.99
C LEU A 227 11.61 9.02 -9.50
N ALA A 228 11.94 9.98 -8.63
CA ALA A 228 12.09 11.39 -8.99
C ALA A 228 13.32 11.62 -9.87
N LEU A 229 14.43 10.96 -9.57
CA LEU A 229 15.69 11.05 -10.30
C LEU A 229 15.69 10.27 -11.63
N ARG A 230 14.72 9.37 -11.83
CA ARG A 230 14.60 8.60 -13.07
C ARG A 230 14.37 9.54 -14.25
N THR A 231 15.38 9.74 -15.08
CA THR A 231 15.26 10.42 -16.37
C THR A 231 14.25 9.67 -17.27
N PRO A 232 13.39 10.39 -18.03
CA PRO A 232 12.64 9.77 -19.10
C PRO A 232 13.66 9.18 -20.08
N GLY A 233 13.85 7.86 -20.06
CA GLY A 233 14.69 7.18 -21.03
C GLY A 233 14.18 7.53 -22.43
N ALA A 234 15.09 7.94 -23.31
CA ALA A 234 14.83 8.25 -24.70
C ALA A 234 13.83 7.24 -25.27
N ARG A 235 12.73 7.78 -25.83
CA ARG A 235 11.82 6.99 -26.65
C ARG A 235 12.70 6.24 -27.65
N TRP A 236 12.74 4.92 -27.56
CA TRP A 236 13.25 4.10 -28.66
C TRP A 236 12.44 4.54 -29.88
N ALA A 237 13.11 5.26 -30.78
CA ALA A 237 12.57 5.60 -32.07
C ALA A 237 12.19 4.27 -32.73
N ALA A 238 10.88 4.04 -32.84
CA ALA A 238 10.37 2.99 -33.70
C ALA A 238 10.62 3.45 -35.15
N SER A 239 11.83 3.15 -35.61
CA SER A 239 12.22 3.15 -37.01
C SER A 239 12.69 1.73 -37.33
N LEU A 240 11.75 0.80 -37.49
CA LEU A 240 11.84 -0.38 -38.35
C LEU A 240 10.42 -0.75 -38.79
#